data_AF-A0A813GEP6-F1
#
_entry.id   AF-A0A813GEP6-F1
#
_cell.length_a   1.000
_cell.length_b   1.000
_cell.length_c   1.000
_cell.angle_alpha   90.00
_cell.angle_beta   90.00
_cell.angle_gamma   90.00
#
_symmetry.space_group_name_H-M   'P 1'
#
loop_
_entity.id
_entity.type
_entity.pdbx_description
1 polymer ?
#
loop_
_entity_poly.entity_id
_entity_poly.type
_entity_poly.pdbx_seq_one_letter_code
_entity_poly.pdbx_strand_id
1 'polypeptide(L)'
;MPSADAWLPGLSRAVLALGAPYVACLMATKVAGLAAALLAPPGAMLTVILGASAAATLADIVFRVTASRSSSCSLSRHGSDALLFVLFLVHLLVCAGGESLPSRGHANCRASRLLLPFAVLVSLGGNLMRVTRAPRSQ
;
A
#
# COMPACT_ATOMS: atom_id res chain seq x y z
N MET A 1 -18.91 -24.56 15.32
CA MET A 1 -17.91 -24.04 14.37
C MET A 1 -17.84 -22.53 14.57
N PRO A 2 -16.71 -21.94 14.97
CA PRO A 2 -16.59 -20.48 14.99
C PRO A 2 -16.85 -19.97 13.57
N SER A 3 -17.77 -19.01 13.45
CA SER A 3 -18.09 -18.37 12.17
C SER A 3 -16.82 -17.79 11.54
N ALA A 4 -16.73 -17.83 10.21
CA ALA A 4 -15.57 -17.34 9.45
C ALA A 4 -15.16 -15.90 9.86
N ASP A 5 -16.10 -15.13 10.38
CA ASP A 5 -15.93 -13.75 10.85
C ASP A 5 -15.04 -13.60 12.10
N ALA A 6 -14.89 -14.65 12.91
CA ALA A 6 -14.11 -14.60 14.16
C ALA A 6 -12.59 -14.71 13.94
N TRP A 7 -12.15 -15.30 12.82
CA TRP A 7 -10.73 -15.58 12.57
C TRP A 7 -9.97 -14.35 12.05
N LEU A 8 -10.63 -13.52 11.25
CA LEU A 8 -10.03 -12.34 10.61
C LEU A 8 -9.46 -11.34 11.63
N PRO A 9 -10.18 -10.94 12.70
CA PRO A 9 -9.61 -10.06 13.72
C PRO A 9 -8.44 -10.70 14.48
N GLY A 10 -8.51 -12.00 14.75
CA GLY A 10 -7.44 -12.75 15.42
C GLY A 10 -6.15 -12.79 14.60
N LEU A 11 -6.26 -13.16 13.33
CA LEU A 11 -5.15 -13.15 12.37
C LEU A 11 -4.56 -11.75 12.23
N SER A 12 -5.41 -10.74 12.09
CA SER A 12 -4.98 -9.35 11.90
C SER A 12 -4.16 -8.85 13.09
N ARG A 13 -4.59 -9.17 14.33
CA ARG A 13 -3.82 -8.85 15.54
C ARG A 13 -2.50 -9.62 15.60
N ALA A 14 -2.50 -10.90 15.22
CA ALA A 14 -1.28 -11.71 15.21
C ALA A 14 -0.23 -11.18 14.21
N VAL A 15 -0.66 -10.79 13.01
CA VAL A 15 0.23 -10.17 12.01
C VAL A 15 0.73 -8.82 12.50
N LEU A 16 -0.14 -7.98 13.05
CA LEU A 16 0.26 -6.67 13.58
C LEU A 16 1.16 -6.77 14.82
N ALA A 17 1.07 -7.86 15.59
CA ALA A 17 1.93 -8.13 16.75
C ALA A 17 3.40 -8.38 16.36
N LEU A 18 3.67 -8.74 15.10
CA LEU A 18 5.04 -8.79 14.58
C LEU A 18 5.73 -7.42 14.67
N GLY A 19 4.99 -6.31 14.66
CA GLY A 19 5.54 -4.98 14.92
C GLY A 19 6.55 -4.53 13.87
N ALA A 20 7.77 -4.17 14.31
CA ALA A 20 8.82 -3.60 13.47
C ALA A 20 9.16 -4.41 12.21
N PRO A 21 9.41 -5.74 12.24
CA PRO A 21 9.70 -6.54 11.04
C PRO A 21 8.56 -6.51 10.01
N TYR A 22 7.30 -6.54 10.45
CA TYR A 22 6.15 -6.42 9.55
C TYR A 22 6.13 -5.06 8.85
N VAL A 23 6.30 -3.98 9.62
CA VAL A 23 6.30 -2.62 9.05
C VAL A 23 7.52 -2.42 8.14
N ALA A 24 8.69 -2.95 8.47
CA ALA A 24 9.87 -2.89 7.61
C ALA A 24 9.64 -3.60 6.27
N CYS A 25 9.02 -4.78 6.28
CA CYS A 25 8.62 -5.50 5.06
C CYS A 25 7.63 -4.68 4.22
N LEU A 26 6.63 -4.06 4.85
CA LEU A 26 5.70 -3.15 4.15
C LEU A 26 6.40 -1.92 3.56
N MET A 27 7.37 -1.35 4.26
CA MET A 27 8.14 -0.22 3.74
C MET A 27 8.99 -0.64 2.54
N ALA A 28 9.67 -1.78 2.63
CA ALA A 28 10.47 -2.34 1.54
C ALA A 28 9.62 -2.62 0.28
N THR A 29 8.44 -3.20 0.45
CA THR A 29 7.51 -3.45 -0.68
C THR A 29 7.04 -2.15 -1.34
N LYS A 30 6.70 -1.12 -0.56
CA LYS A 30 6.33 0.21 -1.11
C LYS A 30 7.48 0.87 -1.87
N VAL A 31 8.71 0.78 -1.36
CA VAL A 31 9.91 1.30 -2.03
C VAL A 31 10.19 0.53 -3.32
N ALA A 32 10.05 -0.80 -3.31
CA ALA A 32 10.18 -1.62 -4.51
C ALA A 32 9.11 -1.26 -5.55
N GLY A 33 7.86 -1.04 -5.13
CA GLY A 33 6.79 -0.55 -5.99
C GLY A 33 7.11 0.81 -6.62
N LEU A 34 7.65 1.75 -5.84
CA LEU A 34 8.09 3.04 -6.36
C LEU A 34 9.20 2.89 -7.41
N ALA A 35 10.23 2.10 -7.08
CA ALA A 35 11.35 1.84 -7.98
C ALA A 35 10.86 1.23 -9.30
N ALA A 36 9.95 0.25 -9.24
CA ALA A 36 9.34 -0.33 -10.43
C ALA A 36 8.56 0.70 -11.24
N ALA A 37 7.72 1.53 -10.61
CA ALA A 37 6.94 2.55 -11.30
C ALA A 37 7.79 3.59 -12.07
N LEU A 38 8.98 3.89 -11.54
CA LEU A 38 9.89 4.88 -12.12
C LEU A 38 10.87 4.28 -13.14
N LEU A 39 11.38 3.06 -12.88
CA LEU A 39 12.51 2.49 -13.61
C LEU A 39 12.16 1.31 -14.50
N ALA A 40 11.10 0.56 -14.18
CA ALA A 40 10.77 -0.63 -14.96
C ALA A 40 10.05 -0.22 -16.26
N PRO A 41 10.43 -0.83 -17.39
CA PRO A 41 9.66 -0.67 -18.62
C PRO A 41 8.27 -1.31 -18.46
N PRO A 42 7.27 -0.87 -19.26
CA PRO A 42 5.97 -1.54 -19.32
C PRO A 42 6.12 -3.03 -19.58
N GLY A 43 5.44 -3.87 -18.80
CA GLY A 43 5.49 -5.32 -18.96
C GLY A 43 5.13 -6.11 -17.71
N ALA A 44 5.41 -7.42 -17.75
CA ALA A 44 5.05 -8.35 -16.69
C ALA A 44 5.73 -8.02 -15.36
N MET A 45 7.01 -7.63 -15.39
CA MET A 45 7.78 -7.29 -14.17
C MET A 45 7.17 -6.09 -13.43
N LEU A 46 6.84 -5.00 -14.16
CA LEU A 46 6.14 -3.86 -13.60
C LEU A 46 4.80 -4.29 -12.98
N THR A 47 4.05 -5.11 -13.72
CA THR A 47 2.72 -5.59 -13.28
C THR A 47 2.80 -6.40 -11.99
N VAL A 48 3.76 -7.32 -11.89
CA VAL A 48 3.95 -8.18 -10.71
C VAL A 48 4.38 -7.35 -9.51
N ILE A 49 5.40 -6.49 -9.65
CA ILE A 49 5.94 -5.72 -8.52
C ILE A 49 4.92 -4.71 -8.02
N LEU A 50 4.29 -3.96 -8.92
CA LEU A 50 3.30 -2.95 -8.53
C LEU A 50 2.00 -3.60 -8.02
N GLY A 51 1.60 -4.73 -8.61
CA GLY A 51 0.47 -5.53 -8.14
C GLY A 51 0.70 -6.08 -6.73
N ALA A 52 1.88 -6.65 -6.47
CA ALA A 52 2.27 -7.11 -5.14
C ALA A 52 2.30 -5.95 -4.12
N SER A 53 2.82 -4.79 -4.53
CA SER A 53 2.88 -3.58 -3.68
C SER A 53 1.48 -3.04 -3.35
N ALA A 54 0.57 -3.04 -4.33
CA ALA A 54 -0.83 -2.67 -4.14
C ALA A 54 -1.54 -3.67 -3.21
N ALA A 55 -1.38 -4.97 -3.44
CA ALA A 55 -1.97 -6.02 -2.61
C ALA A 55 -1.46 -5.96 -1.15
N ALA A 56 -0.16 -5.78 -0.95
CA ALA A 56 0.43 -5.63 0.39
C ALA A 56 -0.11 -4.37 1.11
N THR A 57 -0.24 -3.26 0.39
CA THR A 57 -0.80 -2.02 0.94
C THR A 57 -2.27 -2.19 1.32
N LEU A 58 -3.06 -2.85 0.47
CA LEU A 58 -4.46 -3.17 0.77
C LEU A 58 -4.58 -4.11 1.97
N ALA A 59 -3.75 -5.14 2.05
CA ALA A 59 -3.74 -6.06 3.18
C ALA A 59 -3.43 -5.34 4.51
N ASP A 60 -2.47 -4.42 4.55
CA ASP A 60 -2.20 -3.59 5.75
C ASP A 60 -3.37 -2.67 6.11
N ILE A 61 -4.10 -2.12 5.13
CA ILE A 61 -5.34 -1.39 5.40
C ILE A 61 -6.37 -2.33 6.05
N VAL A 62 -6.62 -3.50 5.43
CA VAL A 62 -7.59 -4.48 5.93
C VAL A 62 -7.24 -4.91 7.35
N PHE A 63 -5.99 -5.33 7.62
CA PHE A 63 -5.58 -5.76 8.95
C PHE A 63 -5.75 -4.68 10.00
N ARG A 64 -5.50 -3.41 9.67
CA ARG A 64 -5.70 -2.31 10.63
C ARG A 64 -7.17 -2.01 10.86
N VAL A 65 -8.01 -2.10 9.82
CA VAL A 65 -9.46 -1.89 9.93
C VAL A 65 -10.08 -3.00 10.78
N THR A 66 -9.73 -4.27 10.53
CA THR A 66 -10.26 -5.43 11.25
C THR A 66 -9.71 -5.56 12.67
N ALA A 67 -8.49 -5.11 12.93
CA ALA A 67 -7.93 -5.08 14.29
C ALA A 67 -8.42 -3.88 15.13
N SER A 68 -8.92 -2.83 14.48
CA SER A 68 -9.45 -1.64 15.17
C SER A 68 -10.73 -1.95 15.93
N ARG A 69 -10.82 -1.47 17.18
CA ARG A 69 -12.05 -1.55 17.99
C ARG A 69 -13.14 -0.58 17.52
N SER A 70 -12.80 0.46 16.75
CA SER A 70 -13.79 1.31 16.06
C SER A 70 -13.81 0.94 14.59
N SER A 71 -14.96 0.49 14.09
CA SER A 71 -15.19 0.06 12.70
C SER A 71 -15.13 1.21 11.66
N SER A 72 -14.94 2.45 12.08
CA SER A 72 -14.88 3.60 11.17
C SER A 72 -13.51 3.74 10.51
N CYS A 73 -13.48 3.51 9.19
CA CYS A 73 -12.39 3.95 8.31
C CYS A 73 -12.29 5.49 8.35
N SER A 74 -11.47 6.01 9.25
CA SER A 74 -11.14 7.44 9.22
C SER A 74 -10.08 7.71 8.15
N LEU A 75 -10.39 8.64 7.25
CA LEU A 75 -9.42 9.20 6.28
C LEU A 75 -8.14 9.67 6.95
N SER A 76 -8.20 10.12 8.21
CA SER A 76 -7.01 10.56 8.95
C SER A 76 -6.06 9.42 9.32
N ARG A 77 -6.51 8.16 9.36
CA ARG A 77 -5.72 7.00 9.80
C ARG A 77 -5.20 6.13 8.66
N HIS A 78 -5.95 6.06 7.55
CA HIS A 78 -5.62 5.19 6.42
C HIS A 78 -5.43 5.94 5.10
N GLY A 79 -5.66 7.26 5.07
CA GLY A 79 -5.75 8.03 3.83
C GLY A 79 -4.50 7.96 2.96
N SER A 80 -3.30 8.02 3.56
CA SER A 80 -2.05 7.93 2.79
C SER A 80 -1.86 6.57 2.13
N ASP A 81 -2.19 5.48 2.82
CA ASP A 81 -2.06 4.12 2.28
C ASP A 81 -3.16 3.82 1.27
N ALA A 82 -4.38 4.32 1.50
CA ALA A 82 -5.47 4.21 0.55
C ALA A 82 -5.15 4.97 -0.75
N LEU A 83 -4.62 6.20 -0.64
CA LEU A 83 -4.15 6.97 -1.78
C LEU A 83 -3.02 6.25 -2.52
N LEU A 84 -2.04 5.70 -1.79
CA LEU A 84 -0.93 4.96 -2.40
C LEU A 84 -1.41 3.71 -3.13
N PHE A 85 -2.35 2.96 -2.55
CA PHE A 85 -2.98 1.81 -3.20
C PHE A 85 -3.68 2.22 -4.51
N VAL A 86 -4.47 3.30 -4.48
CA VAL A 86 -5.14 3.83 -5.68
C VAL A 86 -4.11 4.26 -6.72
N LEU A 87 -3.03 4.95 -6.33
CA LEU A 87 -1.99 5.37 -7.26
C LEU A 87 -1.25 4.19 -7.89
N PHE A 88 -0.97 3.12 -7.15
CA PHE A 88 -0.41 1.89 -7.72
C PHE A 88 -1.38 1.23 -8.72
N LEU A 89 -2.67 1.16 -8.41
CA LEU A 89 -3.68 0.65 -9.34
C LEU A 89 -3.80 1.50 -10.60
N VAL A 90 -3.89 2.82 -10.46
CA VAL A 90 -3.96 3.73 -11.60
C VAL A 90 -2.71 3.57 -12.46
N HIS A 91 -1.52 3.54 -11.85
CA HIS A 91 -0.27 3.34 -12.59
C HIS A 91 -0.23 1.99 -13.31
N LEU A 92 -0.69 0.89 -12.68
CA LEU A 92 -0.84 -0.40 -13.35
C LEU A 92 -1.74 -0.27 -14.59
N LEU A 93 -2.93 0.32 -14.44
CA LEU A 93 -3.92 0.41 -15.52
C LEU A 93 -3.45 1.30 -16.68
N VAL A 94 -2.77 2.41 -16.38
CA VAL A 94 -2.40 3.41 -17.40
C VAL A 94 -0.96 3.28 -17.92
N CYS A 95 -0.09 2.52 -17.25
CA CYS A 95 1.32 2.35 -17.67
C CYS A 95 1.68 0.91 -18.05
N ALA A 96 0.88 -0.12 -17.71
CA ALA A 96 1.19 -1.50 -18.11
C ALA A 96 0.91 -1.78 -19.61
N GLY A 97 0.07 -0.97 -20.27
CA GLY A 97 -0.37 -1.17 -21.66
C GLY A 97 0.65 -0.80 -22.76
N GLY A 98 1.86 -0.34 -22.40
CA GLY A 98 2.93 -0.02 -23.36
C GLY A 98 2.59 1.10 -24.35
N GLU A 99 3.21 1.07 -25.54
CA GLU A 99 3.06 2.10 -26.60
C GLU A 99 1.64 2.17 -27.19
N SER A 100 0.78 1.20 -26.88
CA SER A 100 -0.61 1.10 -27.33
C SER A 100 -1.57 2.08 -26.64
N LEU A 101 -1.09 2.87 -25.67
CA LEU A 101 -1.92 3.81 -24.93
C LEU A 101 -2.23 5.07 -25.76
N PRO A 102 -3.49 5.54 -25.80
CA PRO A 102 -3.81 6.82 -26.43
C PRO A 102 -3.02 7.97 -25.78
N SER A 103 -2.91 9.12 -26.45
CA SER A 103 -2.13 10.27 -25.97
C SER A 103 -2.51 10.73 -24.54
N ARG A 104 -3.77 10.54 -24.14
CA ARG A 104 -4.24 10.77 -22.75
C ARG A 104 -3.69 9.75 -21.75
N GLY A 105 -3.52 8.49 -22.15
CA GLY A 105 -2.93 7.44 -21.32
C GLY A 105 -1.45 7.72 -20.99
N HIS A 106 -0.70 8.25 -21.95
CA HIS A 106 0.68 8.69 -21.74
C HIS A 106 0.78 9.86 -20.73
N ALA A 107 -0.12 10.84 -20.83
CA ALA A 107 -0.19 11.95 -19.87
C ALA A 107 -0.55 11.46 -18.46
N ASN A 108 -1.51 10.54 -18.34
CA ASN A 108 -1.90 9.95 -17.05
C ASN A 108 -0.77 9.11 -16.44
N CYS A 109 -0.04 8.36 -17.26
CA CYS A 109 1.14 7.61 -16.80
C CYS A 109 2.20 8.55 -16.24
N ARG A 110 2.54 9.64 -16.95
CA ARG A 110 3.47 10.65 -16.48
C ARG A 110 3.00 11.33 -15.19
N ALA A 111 1.73 11.71 -15.12
CA ALA A 111 1.15 12.32 -13.92
C ALA A 111 1.25 11.39 -12.70
N SER A 112 0.93 10.10 -12.87
CA SER A 112 1.05 9.11 -11.79
C SER A 112 2.50 8.97 -11.30
N ARG A 113 3.48 8.94 -12.21
CA ARG A 113 4.92 8.89 -11.85
C ARG A 113 5.38 10.07 -11.01
N LEU A 114 4.75 11.24 -11.18
CA LEU A 114 5.07 12.43 -10.37
C LEU A 114 4.45 12.37 -8.98
N LEU A 115 3.24 11.81 -8.84
CA LEU A 115 2.53 11.73 -7.55
C LEU A 115 3.03 10.58 -6.65
N LEU A 116 3.45 9.48 -7.26
CA LEU A 116 3.90 8.26 -6.58
C LEU A 116 5.00 8.49 -5.53
N PRO A 117 6.10 9.22 -5.83
CA PRO A 117 7.14 9.49 -4.84
C PRO A 117 6.61 10.16 -3.57
N PHE A 118 5.75 11.18 -3.73
CA PHE A 118 5.16 11.89 -2.60
C PHE A 118 4.24 10.98 -1.78
N ALA A 119 3.37 10.22 -2.43
CA ALA A 119 2.47 9.29 -1.74
C ALA A 119 3.24 8.21 -0.96
N VAL A 120 4.32 7.68 -1.54
CA VAL A 120 5.20 6.71 -0.88
C VAL A 120 5.88 7.35 0.32
N LEU A 121 6.47 8.55 0.18
CA LEU A 121 7.12 9.24 1.30
C LEU A 121 6.17 9.51 2.47
N VAL A 122 4.96 10.00 2.20
CA VAL A 122 3.94 10.25 3.23
C VAL A 122 3.54 8.94 3.91
N SER A 123 3.34 7.88 3.13
CA SER A 123 3.01 6.55 3.63
C SER A 123 4.14 5.94 4.49
N LEU A 124 5.40 6.09 4.07
CA LEU A 124 6.57 5.68 4.84
C LEU A 124 6.68 6.47 6.15
N GLY A 125 6.44 7.78 6.13
CA GLY A 125 6.42 8.61 7.34
C GLY A 125 5.37 8.14 8.35
N GLY A 126 4.15 7.84 7.89
CA GLY A 126 3.10 7.26 8.73
C GLY A 126 3.49 5.90 9.32
N ASN A 127 4.14 5.04 8.52
CA ASN A 127 4.65 3.76 8.97
C ASN A 127 5.81 3.89 9.97
N LEU A 128 6.72 4.84 9.77
CA LEU A 128 7.83 5.09 10.69
C LEU A 128 7.32 5.57 12.06
N MET A 129 6.33 6.46 12.08
CA MET A 129 5.68 6.90 13.32
C MET A 129 5.04 5.75 14.10
N ARG A 130 4.60 4.67 13.42
CA ARG A 130 4.08 3.46 14.10
C ARG A 130 5.19 2.67 14.79
N VAL A 131 6.40 2.65 14.21
CA VAL A 131 7.56 1.94 14.78
C VAL A 131 8.17 2.75 15.92
N THR A 132 8.22 4.07 15.81
CA THR A 132 8.88 4.94 16.79
C THR A 132 7.98 5.33 17.98
N ARG A 133 6.66 5.22 17.85
CA ARG A 133 5.76 5.38 19.01
C ARG A 133 5.95 4.17 19.92
N ALA A 134 6.65 4.38 21.04
CA ALA A 134 6.70 3.43 22.13
C ALA A 134 5.28 2.95 22.46
N PRO A 135 5.08 1.65 22.79
CA PRO A 135 3.79 1.18 23.26
C PRO A 135 3.39 2.06 24.43
N ARG A 136 2.25 2.77 24.31
CA ARG A 136 1.68 3.46 25.45
C ARG A 136 1.45 2.38 26.50
N SER A 137 2.20 2.45 27.60
CA SER A 137 1.92 1.70 28.82
C SER A 137 0.44 1.91 29.14
N GLN A 138 -0.37 0.88 28.89
CA GLN A 138 -1.63 0.71 29.56
C GLN A 138 -1.34 0.03 30.88
#